data_AF-A0AAV8HUW9-F1
#
_entry.id   AF-A0AAV8HUW9-F1
#
_cell.length_a   1.000
_cell.length_b   1.000
_cell.length_c   1.000
_cell.angle_alpha   90.00
_cell.angle_beta   90.00
_cell.angle_gamma   90.00
#
_symmetry.space_group_name_H-M   'P 1'
#
loop_
_entity.id
_entity.type
_entity.pdbx_description
1 polymer ?
#
loop_
_entity_poly.entity_id
_entity_poly.type
_entity_poly.pdbx_seq_one_letter_code
_entity_poly.pdbx_strand_id
1 'polypeptide(L)'
;MAALNRHANPVLLLLLCSTLFSLVTPHEFRTDGTVIELDESSFDSAIASFDRILVDFYAPWCGHCKRLSPELDSAAPVLAALKEPVFIAKLNADKYRKLASKYEIDGFPTLKLFVHGVPEDYTGPRKAELLTNHIRKLASPNVSVLESDASVKDFVKGAGSDLPIFIGFGMEENALATLGGQYKKKAWFGLVKDFSEEMMVLYDFNKFPALVSLYPKYNEQSVFYGPFQEAFLEDFIKQNLLPLTVPIRYETLKLLRDDKRKIVLVIVEDETEDKSVNLLKILRSAATENRDFVFGFIGLKQWGEFAETFGAAKGSDLPKILVWDGDEEYYVVEGLEHLQEEDQESQVRRFLEGYREGKTIKMMVKGPSFKSFMNSIMGVGLVLVIIVMVSVMVAIFYLAGESGDGTPTRPARPENEPGYKPISDSSEGAEEGYQGGNKED
;
A
#
# COMPACT_ATOMS: atom_id res chain seq x y z
N MET A 1 76.34 -55.03 12.61
CA MET A 1 75.31 -55.94 12.08
C MET A 1 73.95 -55.51 12.60
N ALA A 2 72.96 -55.51 11.71
CA ALA A 2 71.51 -55.38 11.93
C ALA A 2 70.94 -53.99 12.26
N ALA A 3 70.23 -53.47 11.25
CA ALA A 3 69.31 -52.36 11.27
C ALA A 3 68.02 -52.69 12.03
N LEU A 4 67.32 -51.67 12.53
CA LEU A 4 65.85 -51.65 12.50
C LEU A 4 65.33 -50.21 12.49
N ASN A 5 64.91 -49.85 11.28
CA ASN A 5 64.14 -48.68 10.91
C ASN A 5 62.72 -48.81 11.49
N ARG A 6 62.22 -47.80 12.20
CA ARG A 6 60.78 -47.62 12.46
C ARG A 6 60.43 -46.15 12.27
N HIS A 7 60.01 -45.84 11.05
CA HIS A 7 59.24 -44.64 10.75
C HIS A 7 57.94 -44.66 11.57
N ALA A 8 57.79 -43.69 12.47
CA ALA A 8 56.50 -43.36 13.04
C ALA A 8 55.65 -42.68 11.95
N ASN A 9 54.56 -43.32 11.55
CA ASN A 9 53.67 -42.89 10.49
C ASN A 9 52.71 -41.80 11.05
N PRO A 10 52.61 -40.59 10.47
CA PRO A 10 51.74 -39.51 10.98
C PRO A 10 50.24 -39.76 10.68
N VAL A 11 49.89 -40.93 10.12
CA VAL A 11 48.54 -41.28 9.66
C VAL A 11 47.62 -41.71 10.82
N LEU A 12 48.15 -42.01 12.00
CA LEU A 12 47.34 -42.53 13.13
C LEU A 12 46.75 -41.45 14.06
N LEU A 13 47.05 -40.16 13.85
CA LEU A 13 46.45 -39.05 14.62
C LEU A 13 45.30 -38.34 13.88
N LEU A 14 45.06 -38.69 12.62
CA LEU A 14 43.98 -38.11 11.78
C LEU A 14 42.68 -38.94 11.78
N LEU A 15 42.60 -40.00 12.59
CA LEU A 15 41.46 -40.93 12.65
C LEU A 15 40.57 -40.79 13.91
N LEU A 16 40.73 -39.71 14.69
CA LEU A 16 39.91 -39.41 15.86
C LEU A 16 39.18 -38.06 15.79
N CYS A 17 39.00 -37.52 14.57
CA CYS A 17 38.29 -36.26 14.34
C CYS A 17 37.17 -36.38 13.29
N SER A 18 36.60 -37.58 13.09
CA SER A 18 35.65 -37.88 12.01
C SER A 18 34.29 -38.43 12.46
N THR A 19 33.84 -38.15 13.69
CA THR A 19 32.47 -38.51 14.12
C THR A 19 31.84 -37.45 15.00
N LEU A 20 31.63 -36.25 14.44
CA LEU A 20 30.55 -35.33 14.80
C LEU A 20 30.15 -34.54 13.54
N PHE A 21 30.00 -35.23 12.41
CA PHE A 21 29.11 -34.71 11.38
C PHE A 21 27.72 -35.06 11.87
N SER A 22 27.10 -34.15 12.62
CA SER A 22 25.67 -34.23 12.89
C SER A 22 25.00 -34.52 11.55
N LEU A 23 24.26 -35.63 11.46
CA LEU A 23 23.32 -35.81 10.35
C LEU A 23 22.32 -34.66 10.46
N VAL A 24 22.61 -33.54 9.80
CA VAL A 24 21.58 -32.58 9.44
C VAL A 24 20.76 -33.30 8.39
N THR A 25 19.66 -33.92 8.83
CA THR A 25 18.63 -34.35 7.91
C THR A 25 18.21 -33.10 7.12
N PRO A 26 18.30 -33.11 5.78
CA PRO A 26 17.80 -32.00 4.99
C PRO A 26 16.35 -31.78 5.38
N HIS A 27 16.01 -30.59 5.88
CA HIS A 27 14.62 -30.26 6.11
C HIS A 27 13.99 -30.05 4.74
N GLU A 28 13.20 -31.03 4.26
CA GLU A 28 12.46 -30.86 3.00
C GLU A 28 11.28 -29.92 3.23
N PHE A 29 11.28 -28.80 2.52
CA PHE A 29 10.19 -27.84 2.55
C PHE A 29 9.30 -28.04 1.33
N ARG A 30 7.98 -27.90 1.52
CA ARG A 30 7.04 -27.95 0.42
C ARG A 30 7.21 -26.73 -0.48
N THR A 31 7.22 -26.97 -1.79
CA THR A 31 7.28 -25.94 -2.83
C THR A 31 6.04 -25.93 -3.71
N ASP A 32 4.96 -26.57 -3.25
CA ASP A 32 3.68 -26.75 -3.94
C ASP A 32 2.77 -25.51 -3.90
N GLY A 33 3.30 -24.36 -3.46
CA GLY A 33 2.54 -23.12 -3.34
C GLY A 33 1.62 -23.05 -2.11
N THR A 34 1.81 -23.93 -1.12
CA THR A 34 1.13 -23.82 0.19
C THR A 34 1.95 -23.01 1.19
N VAL A 35 1.28 -22.43 2.20
CA VAL A 35 1.97 -21.72 3.29
C VAL A 35 2.71 -22.73 4.16
N ILE A 36 4.02 -22.54 4.29
CA ILE A 36 4.92 -23.42 5.03
C ILE A 36 4.80 -23.12 6.53
N GLU A 37 4.54 -24.15 7.34
CA GLU A 37 4.56 -24.00 8.81
C GLU A 37 5.97 -24.21 9.34
N LEU A 38 6.51 -23.19 10.02
CA LEU A 38 7.85 -23.22 10.59
C LEU A 38 7.80 -23.35 12.11
N ASP A 39 8.88 -23.90 12.65
CA ASP A 39 9.19 -23.89 14.08
C ASP A 39 10.63 -23.41 14.31
N GLU A 40 11.05 -23.37 15.58
CA GLU A 40 12.39 -22.93 15.95
C GLU A 40 13.52 -23.75 15.30
N SER A 41 13.28 -25.04 15.02
CA SER A 41 14.29 -25.93 14.44
C SER A 41 14.38 -25.84 12.92
N SER A 42 13.29 -25.46 12.25
CA SER A 42 13.19 -25.41 10.79
C SER A 42 13.38 -24.02 10.20
N PHE A 43 13.23 -22.96 11.02
CA PHE A 43 13.24 -21.57 10.55
C PHE A 43 14.54 -21.16 9.84
N ASP A 44 15.70 -21.35 10.47
CA ASP A 44 16.98 -20.97 9.87
C ASP A 44 17.27 -21.78 8.59
N SER A 45 16.88 -23.06 8.57
CA SER A 45 17.00 -23.92 7.38
C SER A 45 16.08 -23.45 6.25
N ALA A 46 14.85 -23.01 6.54
CA ALA A 46 13.93 -22.49 5.52
C ALA A 46 14.48 -21.23 4.86
N ILE A 47 14.98 -20.30 5.68
CA ILE A 47 15.59 -19.04 5.19
C ILE A 47 16.82 -19.31 4.33
N ALA A 48 17.63 -20.30 4.69
CA ALA A 48 18.80 -20.68 3.89
C ALA A 48 18.43 -21.45 2.61
N SER A 49 17.27 -22.11 2.57
CA SER A 49 16.85 -22.96 1.45
C SER A 49 16.17 -22.18 0.33
N PHE A 50 15.63 -21.00 0.64
CA PHE A 50 14.87 -20.19 -0.31
C PHE A 50 15.53 -18.83 -0.53
N ASP A 51 15.72 -18.47 -1.80
CA ASP A 51 16.21 -17.13 -2.17
C ASP A 51 15.27 -16.03 -1.67
N ARG A 52 13.96 -16.30 -1.66
CA ARG A 52 12.94 -15.37 -1.19
C ARG A 52 11.86 -16.10 -0.41
N ILE A 53 11.62 -15.67 0.83
CA ILE A 53 10.58 -16.20 1.69
C ILE A 53 9.91 -15.08 2.50
N LEU A 54 8.60 -14.96 2.41
CA LEU A 54 7.79 -14.09 3.26
C LEU A 54 7.36 -14.89 4.50
N VAL A 55 7.72 -14.43 5.69
CA VAL A 55 7.33 -15.09 6.95
C VAL A 55 6.31 -14.26 7.71
N ASP A 56 5.18 -14.87 8.04
CA ASP A 56 4.18 -14.37 8.99
C ASP A 56 4.51 -14.79 10.42
N PHE A 57 4.95 -13.82 11.22
CA PHE A 57 5.13 -13.97 12.65
C PHE A 57 3.79 -13.72 13.35
N TYR A 58 3.13 -14.80 13.74
CA TYR A 58 1.76 -14.78 14.22
C TYR A 58 1.61 -15.28 15.65
N ALA A 59 0.42 -15.02 16.22
CA ALA A 59 -0.05 -15.64 17.46
C ALA A 59 -1.43 -16.28 17.23
N PRO A 60 -1.71 -17.49 17.76
CA PRO A 60 -2.94 -18.22 17.46
C PRO A 60 -4.21 -17.55 18.02
N TRP A 61 -4.07 -16.74 19.07
CA TRP A 61 -5.17 -15.98 19.67
C TRP A 61 -5.44 -14.64 18.98
N CYS A 62 -4.54 -14.16 18.12
CA CYS A 62 -4.65 -12.85 17.50
C CYS A 62 -5.70 -12.83 16.37
N GLY A 63 -6.75 -12.03 16.53
CA GLY A 63 -7.80 -11.87 15.52
C GLY A 63 -7.31 -11.30 14.19
N HIS A 64 -6.27 -10.46 14.20
CA HIS A 64 -5.68 -9.89 12.98
C HIS A 64 -4.91 -10.95 12.19
N CYS A 65 -4.18 -11.85 12.88
CA CYS A 65 -3.52 -13.00 12.27
C CYS A 65 -4.53 -13.94 11.60
N LYS A 66 -5.63 -14.26 12.31
CA LYS A 66 -6.69 -15.12 11.77
C LYS A 66 -7.30 -14.58 10.47
N ARG A 67 -7.42 -13.26 10.34
CA ARG A 67 -7.90 -12.61 9.10
C ARG A 67 -6.86 -12.58 7.99
N LEU A 68 -5.57 -12.52 8.34
CA LEU A 68 -4.48 -12.49 7.38
C LEU A 68 -4.18 -13.87 6.76
N SER A 69 -4.29 -14.94 7.55
CA SER A 69 -4.01 -16.32 7.10
C SER A 69 -4.66 -16.68 5.74
N PRO A 70 -5.98 -16.51 5.52
CA PRO A 70 -6.59 -16.87 4.23
C PRO A 70 -6.07 -16.03 3.05
N GLU A 71 -5.64 -14.80 3.29
CA GLU A 71 -5.05 -13.95 2.26
C GLU A 71 -3.64 -14.45 1.87
N LEU A 72 -2.87 -14.94 2.85
CA LEU A 72 -1.58 -15.58 2.61
C LEU A 72 -1.73 -16.93 1.89
N ASP A 73 -2.70 -17.74 2.29
CA ASP A 73 -3.02 -19.02 1.63
C ASP A 73 -3.40 -18.79 0.15
N SER A 74 -4.11 -17.71 -0.14
CA SER A 74 -4.49 -17.34 -1.51
C SER A 74 -3.31 -16.78 -2.33
N ALA A 75 -2.36 -16.09 -1.69
CA ALA A 75 -1.20 -15.50 -2.36
C ALA A 75 -0.07 -16.51 -2.62
N ALA A 76 0.10 -17.49 -1.74
CA ALA A 76 1.18 -18.48 -1.79
C ALA A 76 1.33 -19.20 -3.15
N PRO A 77 0.26 -19.72 -3.79
CA PRO A 77 0.40 -20.42 -5.07
C PRO A 77 0.80 -19.47 -6.21
N VAL A 78 0.34 -18.22 -6.17
CA VAL A 78 0.65 -17.22 -7.20
C VAL A 78 2.12 -16.81 -7.12
N LEU A 79 2.64 -16.61 -5.91
CA LEU A 79 4.03 -16.23 -5.68
C LEU A 79 5.03 -17.37 -5.91
N ALA A 80 4.63 -18.61 -5.61
CA ALA A 80 5.45 -19.79 -5.89
C ALA A 80 5.59 -20.07 -7.40
N ALA A 81 4.60 -19.66 -8.20
CA ALA A 81 4.60 -19.85 -9.66
C ALA A 81 5.39 -18.78 -10.44
N LEU A 82 5.99 -17.79 -9.76
CA LEU A 82 6.84 -16.80 -10.41
C LEU A 82 8.11 -17.44 -10.97
N LYS A 83 8.68 -16.84 -12.02
CA LYS A 83 9.99 -17.26 -12.58
C LYS A 83 11.08 -17.29 -11.50
N GLU A 84 11.03 -16.32 -10.58
CA GLU A 84 11.80 -16.30 -9.34
C GLU A 84 10.82 -16.43 -8.17
N PRO A 85 10.60 -17.65 -7.65
CA PRO A 85 9.58 -17.92 -6.64
C PRO A 85 9.77 -17.11 -5.35
N VAL A 86 8.66 -16.73 -4.73
CA VAL A 86 8.63 -16.26 -3.35
C VAL A 86 7.74 -17.21 -2.55
N PHE A 87 8.32 -17.92 -1.59
CA PHE A 87 7.56 -18.82 -0.72
C PHE A 87 6.94 -18.04 0.43
N ILE A 88 5.77 -18.48 0.90
CA ILE A 88 5.16 -17.92 2.10
C ILE A 88 5.26 -18.95 3.22
N ALA A 89 5.66 -18.49 4.40
CA ALA A 89 5.70 -19.29 5.61
C ALA A 89 5.03 -18.56 6.77
N LYS A 90 4.73 -19.31 7.83
CA LYS A 90 4.21 -18.79 9.10
C LYS A 90 4.99 -19.39 10.26
N LEU A 91 5.21 -18.58 11.29
CA LEU A 91 5.90 -18.97 12.52
C LEU A 91 5.12 -18.45 13.73
N ASN A 92 4.82 -19.33 14.68
CA ASN A 92 4.19 -18.94 15.93
C ASN A 92 5.19 -18.22 16.85
N ALA A 93 5.29 -16.91 16.70
CA ALA A 93 6.19 -16.05 17.46
C ALA A 93 5.77 -15.85 18.92
N ASP A 94 4.51 -16.14 19.25
CA ASP A 94 4.01 -16.19 20.63
C ASP A 94 4.60 -17.37 21.41
N LYS A 95 4.82 -18.50 20.73
CA LYS A 95 5.47 -19.69 21.27
C LYS A 95 7.00 -19.56 21.26
N TYR A 96 7.57 -19.10 20.15
CA TYR A 96 9.03 -19.04 19.95
C TYR A 96 9.61 -17.65 20.26
N ARG A 97 9.51 -17.22 21.53
CA ARG A 97 9.84 -15.85 21.97
C ARG A 97 11.28 -15.41 21.70
N LYS A 98 12.26 -16.30 21.83
CA LYS A 98 13.67 -15.98 21.54
C LYS A 98 13.86 -15.59 20.08
N LEU A 99 13.21 -16.32 19.18
CA LEU A 99 13.24 -16.06 17.76
C LEU A 99 12.48 -14.77 17.43
N ALA A 100 11.34 -14.54 18.07
CA ALA A 100 10.60 -13.28 17.98
C ALA A 100 11.47 -12.07 18.38
N SER A 101 12.19 -12.16 19.51
CA SER A 101 13.11 -11.09 19.94
C SER A 101 14.31 -10.91 19.00
N LYS A 102 14.88 -12.00 18.46
CA LYS A 102 15.99 -11.93 17.47
C LYS A 102 15.62 -11.12 16.22
N TYR A 103 14.35 -11.16 15.83
CA TYR A 103 13.83 -10.45 14.67
C TYR A 103 12.98 -9.23 15.04
N GLU A 104 13.08 -8.74 16.28
CA GLU A 104 12.41 -7.49 16.72
C GLU A 104 10.88 -7.52 16.49
N ILE A 105 10.25 -8.65 16.81
CA ILE A 105 8.80 -8.83 16.66
C ILE A 105 8.10 -8.34 17.93
N ASP A 106 7.64 -7.09 17.89
CA ASP A 106 6.95 -6.42 19.01
C ASP A 106 5.42 -6.51 18.95
N GLY A 107 4.85 -7.07 17.88
CA GLY A 107 3.41 -7.20 17.69
C GLY A 107 3.02 -8.19 16.60
N PHE A 108 1.73 -8.55 16.57
CA PHE A 108 1.20 -9.55 15.65
C PHE A 108 0.00 -9.04 14.84
N PRO A 109 -0.13 -9.43 13.55
CA PRO A 109 0.87 -10.11 12.74
C PRO A 109 2.00 -9.15 12.33
N THR A 110 3.23 -9.66 12.26
CA THR A 110 4.37 -8.99 11.62
C THR A 110 4.83 -9.84 10.45
N LEU A 111 4.93 -9.23 9.27
CA LEU A 111 5.42 -9.89 8.07
C LEU A 111 6.85 -9.42 7.80
N LYS A 112 7.78 -10.36 7.55
CA LYS A 112 9.12 -10.03 7.03
C LYS A 112 9.40 -10.79 5.76
N LEU A 113 9.94 -10.10 4.76
CA LEU A 113 10.45 -10.69 3.53
C LEU A 113 11.94 -10.93 3.72
N PHE A 114 12.37 -12.17 3.59
CA PHE A 114 13.78 -12.52 3.56
C PHE A 114 14.21 -12.63 2.10
N VAL A 115 15.26 -11.90 1.73
CA VAL A 115 15.89 -11.97 0.41
C VAL A 115 17.34 -12.38 0.60
N HIS A 116 17.70 -13.57 0.13
CA HIS A 116 19.00 -14.22 0.36
C HIS A 116 19.41 -14.18 1.85
N GLY A 117 18.45 -14.50 2.72
CA GLY A 117 18.63 -14.52 4.18
C GLY A 117 18.59 -13.16 4.88
N VAL A 118 18.56 -12.05 4.15
CA VAL A 118 18.48 -10.70 4.73
C VAL A 118 17.01 -10.35 5.01
N PRO A 119 16.62 -10.06 6.27
CA PRO A 119 15.25 -9.67 6.60
C PRO A 119 14.96 -8.22 6.22
N GLU A 120 13.80 -7.99 5.60
CA GLU A 120 13.19 -6.68 5.38
C GLU A 120 11.75 -6.67 5.93
N ASP A 121 11.36 -5.61 6.63
CA ASP A 121 9.99 -5.45 7.11
C ASP A 121 9.02 -5.25 5.96
N TYR A 122 7.96 -6.07 5.95
CA TYR A 122 6.89 -5.91 5.00
C TYR A 122 5.78 -5.02 5.58
N THR A 123 5.72 -3.79 5.09
CA THR A 123 4.68 -2.81 5.46
C THR A 123 3.64 -2.59 4.35
N GLY A 124 3.55 -3.53 3.40
CA GLY A 124 2.67 -3.43 2.24
C GLY A 124 1.22 -3.84 2.50
N PRO A 125 0.39 -3.88 1.44
CA PRO A 125 -0.99 -4.33 1.50
C PRO A 125 -1.12 -5.78 1.99
N ARG A 126 -2.21 -6.11 2.68
CA ARG A 126 -2.43 -7.43 3.28
C ARG A 126 -3.56 -8.25 2.65
N LYS A 127 -4.17 -7.74 1.58
CA LYS A 127 -5.13 -8.48 0.74
C LYS A 127 -4.36 -9.26 -0.32
N ALA A 128 -4.74 -10.50 -0.61
CA ALA A 128 -3.99 -11.46 -1.40
C ALA A 128 -3.50 -10.91 -2.74
N GLU A 129 -4.38 -10.29 -3.53
CA GLU A 129 -4.04 -9.71 -4.83
C GLU A 129 -3.03 -8.56 -4.69
N LEU A 130 -3.32 -7.59 -3.82
CA LEU A 130 -2.45 -6.43 -3.59
C LEU A 130 -1.11 -6.84 -2.96
N LEU A 131 -1.12 -7.83 -2.07
CA LEU A 131 0.06 -8.41 -1.43
C LEU A 131 0.95 -9.08 -2.48
N THR A 132 0.35 -9.89 -3.35
CA THR A 132 1.03 -10.58 -4.45
C THR A 132 1.67 -9.59 -5.40
N ASN A 133 0.92 -8.58 -5.85
CA ASN A 133 1.42 -7.54 -6.74
C ASN A 133 2.59 -6.76 -6.11
N HIS A 134 2.47 -6.42 -4.83
CA HIS A 134 3.51 -5.70 -4.10
C HIS A 134 4.78 -6.53 -3.91
N ILE A 135 4.65 -7.81 -3.52
CA ILE A 135 5.81 -8.70 -3.34
C ILE A 135 6.50 -8.97 -4.66
N ARG A 136 5.74 -9.24 -5.74
CA ARG A 136 6.30 -9.38 -7.09
C ARG A 136 7.12 -8.15 -7.47
N LYS A 137 6.62 -6.95 -7.15
CA LYS A 137 7.33 -5.69 -7.40
C LYS A 137 8.63 -5.56 -6.62
N LEU A 138 8.63 -5.90 -5.33
CA LEU A 138 9.83 -5.86 -4.49
C LEU A 138 10.88 -6.88 -4.95
N ALA A 139 10.43 -8.09 -5.27
CA ALA A 139 11.26 -9.21 -5.72
C ALA A 139 11.84 -8.99 -7.12
N SER A 140 11.20 -8.18 -7.97
CA SER A 140 11.68 -7.95 -9.33
C SER A 140 13.01 -7.19 -9.37
N PRO A 141 13.86 -7.46 -10.38
CA PRO A 141 15.08 -6.68 -10.60
C PRO A 141 14.74 -5.22 -10.89
N ASN A 142 15.73 -4.34 -10.72
CA ASN A 142 15.57 -2.91 -11.01
C ASN A 142 15.25 -2.67 -12.49
N VAL A 143 15.84 -3.49 -13.37
CA VAL A 143 15.55 -3.56 -14.80
C VAL A 143 15.50 -5.05 -15.19
N SER A 144 14.39 -5.50 -15.75
CA SER A 144 14.22 -6.87 -16.24
C SER A 144 14.80 -7.00 -17.65
N VAL A 145 15.67 -7.98 -17.87
CA VAL A 145 16.16 -8.31 -19.23
C VAL A 145 15.12 -9.20 -19.93
N LEU A 146 14.70 -8.81 -21.13
CA LEU A 146 13.63 -9.42 -21.91
C LEU A 146 14.23 -9.96 -23.22
N GLU A 147 14.35 -11.28 -23.33
CA GLU A 147 15.08 -11.98 -24.40
C GLU A 147 14.23 -12.28 -25.64
N SER A 148 12.93 -12.01 -25.60
CA SER A 148 12.02 -12.28 -26.72
C SER A 148 10.69 -11.54 -26.60
N ASP A 149 9.96 -11.50 -27.71
CA ASP A 149 8.59 -11.00 -27.76
C ASP A 149 7.66 -11.61 -26.69
N ALA A 150 7.79 -12.92 -26.43
CA ALA A 150 7.01 -13.59 -25.40
C ALA A 150 7.32 -13.04 -24.01
N SER A 151 8.61 -12.83 -23.71
CA SER A 151 9.03 -12.25 -22.43
C SER A 151 8.58 -10.80 -22.24
N VAL A 152 8.46 -10.03 -23.33
CA VAL A 152 7.89 -8.67 -23.29
C VAL A 152 6.41 -8.71 -22.93
N LYS A 153 5.63 -9.59 -23.57
CA LYS A 153 4.19 -9.76 -23.27
C LYS A 153 3.97 -10.22 -21.83
N ASP A 154 4.75 -11.19 -21.37
CA ASP A 154 4.69 -11.69 -19.99
C ASP A 154 5.11 -10.62 -18.97
N PHE A 155 6.11 -9.80 -19.29
CA PHE A 155 6.53 -8.69 -18.45
C PHE A 155 5.44 -7.63 -18.32
N VAL A 156 4.80 -7.21 -19.42
CA VAL A 156 3.72 -6.22 -19.36
C VAL A 156 2.49 -6.77 -18.62
N LYS A 157 2.10 -8.02 -18.90
CA LYS A 157 1.02 -8.68 -18.17
C LYS A 157 1.34 -8.82 -16.67
N GLY A 158 2.58 -9.18 -16.36
CA GLY A 158 3.11 -9.30 -15.01
C GLY A 158 3.31 -7.96 -14.31
N ALA A 159 3.52 -6.85 -15.00
CA ALA A 159 3.60 -5.54 -14.38
C ALA A 159 2.22 -5.06 -13.89
N GLY A 160 1.14 -5.50 -14.55
CA GLY A 160 -0.21 -5.05 -14.28
C GLY A 160 -0.46 -3.62 -14.79
N SER A 161 -1.49 -2.96 -14.27
CA SER A 161 -1.90 -1.63 -14.72
C SER A 161 -1.64 -0.49 -13.73
N ASP A 162 -1.26 -0.82 -12.49
CA ASP A 162 -1.17 0.17 -11.40
C ASP A 162 -0.03 1.17 -11.56
N LEU A 163 1.11 0.72 -12.10
CA LEU A 163 2.32 1.52 -12.28
C LEU A 163 2.69 1.63 -13.77
N PRO A 164 3.30 2.75 -14.18
CA PRO A 164 3.86 2.89 -15.52
C PRO A 164 4.99 1.88 -15.77
N ILE A 165 5.15 1.51 -17.03
CA ILE A 165 6.11 0.51 -17.51
C ILE A 165 6.98 1.17 -18.57
N PHE A 166 8.30 1.10 -18.39
CA PHE A 166 9.29 1.60 -19.32
C PHE A 166 10.02 0.42 -19.97
N ILE A 167 10.05 0.36 -21.30
CA ILE A 167 10.64 -0.73 -22.07
C ILE A 167 11.65 -0.14 -23.06
N GLY A 168 12.93 -0.43 -22.85
CA GLY A 168 14.00 -0.03 -23.74
C GLY A 168 14.20 -1.06 -24.86
N PHE A 169 14.08 -0.62 -26.11
CA PHE A 169 14.34 -1.43 -27.31
C PHE A 169 15.66 -1.00 -27.95
N GLY A 170 16.60 -1.94 -28.14
CA GLY A 170 17.89 -1.68 -28.76
C GLY A 170 18.81 -0.73 -27.97
N MET A 171 18.54 -0.53 -26.67
CA MET A 171 19.34 0.30 -25.77
C MET A 171 20.48 -0.49 -25.12
N GLU A 172 21.52 0.20 -24.66
CA GLU A 172 22.61 -0.42 -23.88
C GLU A 172 22.11 -0.96 -22.54
N GLU A 173 22.71 -2.06 -22.06
CA GLU A 173 22.32 -2.73 -20.81
C GLU A 173 22.26 -1.82 -19.59
N ASN A 174 23.23 -0.92 -19.48
CA ASN A 174 23.38 -0.06 -18.32
C ASN A 174 22.58 1.24 -18.42
N ALA A 175 21.96 1.54 -19.58
CA ALA A 175 21.31 2.82 -19.82
C ALA A 175 20.17 3.13 -18.83
N LEU A 176 19.51 2.09 -18.30
CA LEU A 176 18.41 2.23 -17.34
C LEU A 176 18.77 1.72 -15.94
N ALA A 177 19.99 1.25 -15.67
CA ALA A 177 20.31 0.57 -14.41
C ALA A 177 20.15 1.50 -13.18
N THR A 178 20.73 2.71 -13.24
CA THR A 178 20.61 3.73 -12.19
C THR A 178 19.16 4.15 -11.99
N LEU A 179 18.48 4.49 -13.09
CA LEU A 179 17.11 4.99 -13.09
C LEU A 179 16.11 3.92 -12.63
N GLY A 180 16.29 2.68 -13.05
CA GLY A 180 15.48 1.54 -12.60
C GLY A 180 15.58 1.31 -11.10
N GLY A 181 16.76 1.52 -10.51
CA GLY A 181 16.94 1.51 -9.07
C GLY A 181 16.25 2.68 -8.37
N GLN A 182 16.48 3.91 -8.87
CA GLN A 182 15.91 5.14 -8.32
C GLN A 182 14.37 5.13 -8.33
N TYR A 183 13.77 4.64 -9.41
CA TYR A 183 12.32 4.61 -9.62
C TYR A 183 11.69 3.24 -9.38
N LYS A 184 12.39 2.29 -8.73
CA LYS A 184 11.90 0.93 -8.48
C LYS A 184 10.50 0.92 -7.88
N LYS A 185 10.20 1.79 -6.91
CA LYS A 185 8.88 1.83 -6.24
C LYS A 185 7.80 2.57 -7.04
N LYS A 186 8.15 3.26 -8.14
CA LYS A 186 7.27 4.13 -8.92
C LYS A 186 6.98 3.61 -10.33
N ALA A 187 7.82 2.74 -10.89
CA ALA A 187 7.66 2.23 -12.24
C ALA A 187 8.33 0.87 -12.47
N TRP A 188 7.91 0.16 -13.51
CA TRP A 188 8.55 -1.05 -14.01
C TRP A 188 9.53 -0.73 -15.14
N PHE A 189 10.67 -1.41 -15.19
CA PHE A 189 11.68 -1.21 -16.23
C PHE A 189 12.04 -2.54 -16.86
N GLY A 190 11.99 -2.60 -18.19
CA GLY A 190 12.41 -3.71 -19.00
C GLY A 190 13.41 -3.27 -20.06
N LEU A 191 14.34 -4.13 -20.41
CA LEU A 191 15.27 -3.93 -21.52
C LEU A 191 15.20 -5.13 -22.45
N VAL A 192 14.91 -4.86 -23.73
CA VAL A 192 14.67 -5.89 -24.73
C VAL A 192 15.94 -6.15 -25.53
N LYS A 193 16.36 -7.42 -25.54
CA LYS A 193 17.55 -7.92 -26.25
C LYS A 193 17.25 -8.29 -27.70
N ASP A 194 16.12 -8.92 -27.92
CA ASP A 194 15.65 -9.37 -29.23
C ASP A 194 14.14 -9.10 -29.33
N PHE A 195 13.72 -8.53 -30.47
CA PHE A 195 12.33 -8.16 -30.73
C PHE A 195 12.02 -8.19 -32.22
N SER A 196 10.78 -8.56 -32.55
CA SER A 196 10.31 -8.56 -33.93
C SER A 196 9.82 -7.18 -34.40
N GLU A 197 9.64 -7.02 -35.71
CA GLU A 197 8.92 -5.88 -36.28
C GLU A 197 7.46 -5.80 -35.77
N GLU A 198 6.85 -6.91 -35.34
CA GLU A 198 5.52 -6.88 -34.73
C GLU A 198 5.51 -6.10 -33.43
N MET A 199 6.59 -6.16 -32.64
CA MET A 199 6.75 -5.35 -31.43
C MET A 199 6.90 -3.86 -31.75
N MET A 200 7.59 -3.55 -32.84
CA MET A 200 7.71 -2.17 -33.33
C MET A 200 6.33 -1.59 -33.69
N VAL A 201 5.50 -2.36 -34.38
CA VAL A 201 4.12 -1.99 -34.71
C VAL A 201 3.26 -1.89 -33.45
N LEU A 202 3.35 -2.88 -32.54
CA LEU A 202 2.54 -2.94 -31.32
C LEU A 202 2.79 -1.73 -30.41
N TYR A 203 4.05 -1.33 -30.27
CA TYR A 203 4.47 -0.19 -29.44
C TYR A 203 4.74 1.08 -30.24
N ASP A 204 4.21 1.15 -31.48
CA ASP A 204 4.21 2.32 -32.36
C ASP A 204 5.56 3.06 -32.41
N PHE A 205 6.64 2.31 -32.58
CA PHE A 205 7.97 2.88 -32.79
C PHE A 205 8.59 2.39 -34.10
N ASN A 206 9.32 3.28 -34.78
CA ASN A 206 9.85 3.00 -36.13
C ASN A 206 11.37 3.07 -36.23
N LYS A 207 12.05 3.39 -35.11
CA LYS A 207 13.51 3.49 -35.01
C LYS A 207 13.94 2.94 -33.67
N PHE A 208 15.16 2.42 -33.60
CA PHE A 208 15.80 2.04 -32.35
C PHE A 208 17.25 2.56 -32.33
N PRO A 209 17.83 2.88 -31.15
CA PRO A 209 17.27 2.70 -29.82
C PRO A 209 16.01 3.54 -29.56
N ALA A 210 15.09 3.00 -28.74
CA ALA A 210 13.87 3.68 -28.31
C ALA A 210 13.51 3.26 -26.89
N LEU A 211 13.00 4.20 -26.10
CA LEU A 211 12.40 3.94 -24.79
C LEU A 211 10.89 4.15 -24.89
N VAL A 212 10.14 3.08 -24.76
CA VAL A 212 8.68 3.11 -24.74
C VAL A 212 8.21 3.23 -23.31
N SER A 213 7.30 4.17 -23.05
CA SER A 213 6.56 4.28 -21.80
C SER A 213 5.13 3.82 -22.04
N LEU A 214 4.60 2.98 -21.14
CA LEU A 214 3.22 2.51 -21.12
C LEU A 214 2.59 2.87 -19.79
N TYR A 215 1.37 3.38 -19.82
CA TYR A 215 0.51 3.49 -18.65
C TYR A 215 -0.79 2.73 -18.90
N PRO A 216 -0.82 1.41 -18.64
CA PRO A 216 -1.92 0.55 -19.07
C PRO A 216 -3.29 0.96 -18.53
N LYS A 217 -3.35 1.43 -17.28
CA LYS A 217 -4.60 1.90 -16.65
C LYS A 217 -5.27 3.04 -17.41
N TYR A 218 -4.49 3.90 -18.08
CA TYR A 218 -4.99 5.07 -18.80
C TYR A 218 -4.98 4.87 -20.32
N ASN A 219 -4.51 3.70 -20.78
CA ASN A 219 -4.26 3.41 -22.19
C ASN A 219 -3.38 4.48 -22.87
N GLU A 220 -2.33 4.89 -22.18
CA GLU A 220 -1.39 5.92 -22.65
C GLU A 220 -0.04 5.29 -22.98
N GLN A 221 0.58 5.78 -24.06
CA GLN A 221 1.90 5.36 -24.51
C GLN A 221 2.69 6.56 -25.00
N SER A 222 4.01 6.52 -24.86
CA SER A 222 4.92 7.50 -25.43
C SER A 222 6.24 6.83 -25.81
N VAL A 223 6.89 7.34 -26.85
CA VAL A 223 8.16 6.80 -27.34
C VAL A 223 9.22 7.90 -27.31
N PHE A 224 10.37 7.57 -26.74
CA PHE A 224 11.53 8.45 -26.69
C PHE A 224 12.66 7.89 -27.54
N TYR A 225 13.09 8.69 -28.53
CA TYR A 225 14.16 8.33 -29.48
C TYR A 225 15.53 8.90 -29.11
N GLY A 226 15.67 9.42 -27.88
CA GLY A 226 16.92 10.01 -27.40
C GLY A 226 16.90 11.54 -27.37
N PRO A 227 18.01 12.14 -26.89
CA PRO A 227 19.29 11.50 -26.58
C PRO A 227 19.25 10.57 -25.36
N PHE A 228 19.96 9.43 -25.41
CA PHE A 228 19.99 8.39 -24.36
C PHE A 228 21.00 8.66 -23.24
N GLN A 229 21.10 9.92 -22.81
CA GLN A 229 21.91 10.29 -21.64
C GLN A 229 21.01 10.32 -20.41
N GLU A 230 21.57 10.02 -19.23
CA GLU A 230 20.81 9.82 -17.99
C GLU A 230 19.83 10.98 -17.68
N ALA A 231 20.26 12.23 -17.86
CA ALA A 231 19.41 13.40 -17.61
C ALA A 231 18.14 13.43 -18.48
N PHE A 232 18.27 13.18 -19.79
CA PHE A 232 17.12 13.20 -20.70
C PHE A 232 16.23 11.97 -20.52
N LEU A 233 16.81 10.81 -20.20
CA LEU A 233 16.06 9.62 -19.83
C LEU A 233 15.26 9.85 -18.54
N GLU A 234 15.88 10.48 -17.54
CA GLU A 234 15.22 10.80 -16.29
C GLU A 234 14.07 11.80 -16.51
N ASP A 235 14.27 12.83 -17.33
CA ASP A 235 13.22 13.79 -17.68
C ASP A 235 12.05 13.09 -18.37
N PHE A 236 12.32 12.21 -19.35
CA PHE A 236 11.27 11.42 -20.00
C PHE A 236 10.54 10.51 -19.02
N ILE A 237 11.26 9.83 -18.12
CA ILE A 237 10.65 8.98 -17.08
C ILE A 237 9.75 9.82 -16.19
N LYS A 238 10.26 10.92 -15.61
CA LYS A 238 9.49 11.83 -14.74
C LYS A 238 8.22 12.32 -15.42
N GLN A 239 8.30 12.71 -16.68
CA GLN A 239 7.14 13.18 -17.45
C GLN A 239 6.07 12.11 -17.68
N ASN A 240 6.44 10.83 -17.66
CA ASN A 240 5.53 9.70 -17.89
C ASN A 240 5.29 8.84 -16.63
N LEU A 241 5.73 9.29 -15.44
CA LEU A 241 5.36 8.67 -14.16
C LEU A 241 3.88 8.91 -13.82
N LEU A 242 3.30 9.97 -14.38
CA LEU A 242 1.91 10.37 -14.21
C LEU A 242 1.20 10.26 -15.56
N PRO A 243 -0.09 9.90 -15.59
CA PRO A 243 -0.86 10.03 -16.82
C PRO A 243 -0.96 11.50 -17.24
N LEU A 244 -1.25 11.73 -18.52
CA LEU A 244 -1.45 13.07 -19.07
C LEU A 244 -2.55 13.84 -18.34
N THR A 245 -3.62 13.16 -17.94
CA THR A 245 -4.68 13.71 -17.08
C THR A 245 -4.80 12.88 -15.80
N VAL A 246 -4.41 13.48 -14.68
CA VAL A 246 -4.31 12.83 -13.38
C VAL A 246 -5.64 12.94 -12.63
N PRO A 247 -6.35 11.83 -12.35
CA PRO A 247 -7.48 11.88 -11.44
C PRO A 247 -6.95 12.21 -10.05
N ILE A 248 -7.38 13.31 -9.45
CA ILE A 248 -6.96 13.71 -8.11
C ILE A 248 -7.66 12.80 -7.11
N ARG A 249 -6.87 11.94 -6.45
CA ARG A 249 -7.26 10.93 -5.44
C ARG A 249 -6.13 10.81 -4.43
N TYR A 250 -6.34 10.09 -3.32
CA TYR A 250 -5.32 9.90 -2.30
C TYR A 250 -4.01 9.34 -2.86
N GLU A 251 -4.09 8.37 -3.78
CA GLU A 251 -2.94 7.70 -4.36
C GLU A 251 -2.15 8.63 -5.29
N THR A 252 -2.85 9.40 -6.13
CA THR A 252 -2.22 10.29 -7.10
C THR A 252 -1.69 11.56 -6.44
N LEU A 253 -2.36 12.10 -5.43
CA LEU A 253 -1.86 13.22 -4.63
C LEU A 253 -0.50 12.89 -3.98
N LYS A 254 -0.31 11.65 -3.52
CA LYS A 254 0.99 11.20 -3.00
C LYS A 254 2.09 11.25 -4.06
N LEU A 255 1.77 10.98 -5.32
CA LEU A 255 2.73 11.07 -6.44
C LEU A 255 3.04 12.51 -6.81
N LEU A 256 2.06 13.41 -6.71
CA LEU A 256 2.19 14.83 -7.04
C LEU A 256 3.04 15.62 -6.05
N ARG A 257 3.12 15.18 -4.79
CA ARG A 257 3.88 15.87 -3.74
C ARG A 257 5.36 16.10 -4.08
N ASP A 258 5.97 15.15 -4.79
CA ASP A 258 7.39 15.25 -5.15
C ASP A 258 7.59 15.89 -6.55
N ASP A 259 6.50 16.23 -7.25
CA ASP A 259 6.53 16.90 -8.55
C ASP A 259 6.61 18.42 -8.36
N LYS A 260 7.48 19.09 -9.11
CA LYS A 260 7.71 20.54 -9.00
C LYS A 260 6.80 21.35 -9.90
N ARG A 261 6.11 20.70 -10.84
CA ARG A 261 5.21 21.35 -11.80
C ARG A 261 3.96 21.84 -11.08
N LYS A 262 3.43 22.97 -11.55
CA LYS A 262 2.11 23.45 -11.11
C LYS A 262 1.02 22.55 -11.69
N ILE A 263 -0.12 22.47 -11.00
CA ILE A 263 -1.21 21.57 -11.36
C ILE A 263 -2.34 22.41 -11.99
N VAL A 264 -2.60 22.23 -13.27
CA VAL A 264 -3.83 22.72 -13.92
C VAL A 264 -4.95 21.80 -13.48
N LEU A 265 -5.74 22.21 -12.50
CA LEU A 265 -6.82 21.42 -11.92
C LEU A 265 -8.15 21.80 -12.57
N VAL A 266 -8.87 20.80 -13.05
CA VAL A 266 -10.25 20.94 -13.53
C VAL A 266 -11.21 20.22 -12.60
N ILE A 267 -12.17 20.98 -12.06
CA ILE A 267 -13.23 20.48 -11.20
C ILE A 267 -14.48 20.31 -12.06
N VAL A 268 -15.05 19.11 -12.08
CA VAL A 268 -16.31 18.80 -12.77
C VAL A 268 -17.37 18.38 -11.75
N GLU A 269 -18.65 18.43 -12.12
CA GLU A 269 -19.73 17.95 -11.24
C GLU A 269 -19.56 16.44 -10.96
N ASP A 270 -19.39 15.67 -12.03
CA ASP A 270 -19.24 14.21 -11.98
C ASP A 270 -18.26 13.79 -13.08
N GLU A 271 -17.17 13.14 -12.69
CA GLU A 271 -16.14 12.70 -13.64
C GLU A 271 -16.59 11.55 -14.55
N THR A 272 -17.73 10.92 -14.26
CA THR A 272 -18.27 9.79 -15.04
C THR A 272 -19.26 10.21 -16.13
N GLU A 273 -19.69 11.48 -16.15
CA GLU A 273 -20.62 12.01 -17.16
C GLU A 273 -19.91 12.22 -18.52
N ASP A 274 -20.63 12.00 -19.63
CA ASP A 274 -20.08 12.07 -21.00
C ASP A 274 -19.41 13.42 -21.31
N LYS A 275 -20.01 14.52 -20.83
CA LYS A 275 -19.44 15.88 -20.98
C LYS A 275 -18.08 16.01 -20.28
N SER A 276 -17.93 15.42 -19.09
CA SER A 276 -16.67 15.40 -18.36
C SER A 276 -15.66 14.55 -19.11
N VAL A 277 -16.04 13.37 -19.58
CA VAL A 277 -15.17 12.49 -20.38
C VAL A 277 -14.65 13.18 -21.65
N ASN A 278 -15.49 13.99 -22.32
CA ASN A 278 -15.06 14.76 -23.49
C ASN A 278 -14.09 15.89 -23.11
N LEU A 279 -14.36 16.63 -22.03
CA LEU A 279 -13.42 17.63 -21.52
C LEU A 279 -12.07 17.01 -21.13
N LEU A 280 -12.05 15.80 -20.54
CA LEU A 280 -10.82 15.10 -20.22
C LEU A 280 -9.96 14.77 -21.46
N LYS A 281 -10.58 14.53 -22.63
CA LYS A 281 -9.84 14.36 -23.90
C LYS A 281 -9.16 15.66 -24.32
N ILE A 282 -9.85 16.80 -24.17
CA ILE A 282 -9.31 18.13 -24.46
C ILE A 282 -8.12 18.42 -23.53
N LEU A 283 -8.28 18.16 -22.23
CA LEU A 283 -7.20 18.33 -21.25
C LEU A 283 -6.00 17.42 -21.54
N ARG A 284 -6.23 16.20 -22.02
CA ARG A 284 -5.15 15.30 -22.44
C ARG A 284 -4.36 15.85 -23.63
N SER A 285 -5.05 16.45 -24.61
CA SER A 285 -4.38 17.12 -25.72
C SER A 285 -3.55 18.30 -25.21
N ALA A 286 -4.15 19.16 -24.38
CA ALA A 286 -3.45 20.29 -23.77
C ALA A 286 -2.23 19.85 -22.94
N ALA A 287 -2.35 18.77 -22.16
CA ALA A 287 -1.25 18.21 -21.37
C ALA A 287 -0.07 17.73 -22.22
N THR A 288 -0.34 17.24 -23.44
CA THR A 288 0.70 16.80 -24.37
C THR A 288 1.57 17.97 -24.83
N GLU A 289 0.95 19.14 -25.05
CA GLU A 289 1.61 20.36 -25.50
C GLU A 289 2.20 21.20 -24.34
N ASN A 290 1.73 21.00 -23.12
CA ASN A 290 2.06 21.82 -21.95
C ASN A 290 2.64 20.95 -20.82
N ARG A 291 3.75 20.25 -21.11
CA ARG A 291 4.42 19.30 -20.19
C ARG A 291 5.04 19.97 -18.95
N ASP A 292 5.16 21.29 -18.96
CA ASP A 292 5.55 22.14 -17.82
C ASP A 292 4.51 22.15 -16.69
N PHE A 293 3.28 21.70 -16.97
CA PHE A 293 2.22 21.50 -15.99
C PHE A 293 1.90 20.01 -15.78
N VAL A 294 1.26 19.72 -14.65
CA VAL A 294 0.44 18.52 -14.49
C VAL A 294 -1.01 18.90 -14.72
N PHE A 295 -1.74 18.16 -15.54
CA PHE A 295 -3.19 18.35 -15.68
C PHE A 295 -3.90 17.39 -14.75
N GLY A 296 -4.62 17.93 -13.77
CA GLY A 296 -5.39 17.18 -12.79
C GLY A 296 -6.89 17.38 -13.00
N PHE A 297 -7.70 16.40 -12.61
CA PHE A 297 -9.15 16.57 -12.56
C PHE A 297 -9.77 15.93 -11.33
N ILE A 298 -10.93 16.44 -10.92
CA ILE A 298 -11.69 15.92 -9.78
C ILE A 298 -13.18 16.13 -9.99
N GLY A 299 -13.98 15.11 -9.68
CA GLY A 299 -15.43 15.22 -9.64
C GLY A 299 -15.96 15.61 -8.26
N LEU A 300 -16.87 16.57 -8.20
CA LEU A 300 -17.53 17.02 -6.97
C LEU A 300 -18.30 15.87 -6.30
N LYS A 301 -18.99 15.01 -7.07
CA LYS A 301 -19.69 13.83 -6.53
C LYS A 301 -18.73 12.78 -5.95
N GLN A 302 -17.54 12.65 -6.53
CA GLN A 302 -16.54 11.66 -6.11
C GLN A 302 -15.73 12.12 -4.92
N TRP A 303 -15.44 13.43 -4.83
CA TRP A 303 -14.59 13.96 -3.78
C TRP A 303 -14.89 15.43 -3.41
N GLY A 304 -16.14 15.66 -3.00
CA GLY A 304 -16.69 16.99 -2.74
C GLY A 304 -15.92 17.81 -1.71
N GLU A 305 -15.56 17.21 -0.56
CA GLU A 305 -14.81 17.92 0.50
C GLU A 305 -13.50 18.54 -0.02
N PHE A 306 -12.81 17.84 -0.93
CA PHE A 306 -11.57 18.36 -1.51
C PHE A 306 -11.87 19.46 -2.55
N ALA A 307 -12.85 19.26 -3.43
CA ALA A 307 -13.25 20.26 -4.43
C ALA A 307 -13.75 21.57 -3.78
N GLU A 308 -14.44 21.48 -2.64
CA GLU A 308 -14.93 22.63 -1.88
C GLU A 308 -13.80 23.54 -1.36
N THR A 309 -12.60 22.99 -1.12
CA THR A 309 -11.43 23.79 -0.74
C THR A 309 -11.03 24.81 -1.82
N PHE A 310 -11.35 24.53 -3.09
CA PHE A 310 -11.13 25.42 -4.24
C PHE A 310 -12.35 26.29 -4.55
N GLY A 311 -13.33 26.33 -3.64
CA GLY A 311 -14.57 27.07 -3.81
C GLY A 311 -15.50 26.48 -4.86
N ALA A 312 -15.42 25.18 -5.12
CA ALA A 312 -16.41 24.44 -5.91
C ALA A 312 -17.28 23.61 -4.98
N ALA A 313 -18.46 24.15 -4.64
CA ALA A 313 -19.48 23.47 -3.84
C ALA A 313 -20.70 23.11 -4.70
N LYS A 314 -21.63 22.33 -4.14
CA LYS A 314 -22.87 21.96 -4.83
C LYS A 314 -23.62 23.21 -5.33
N GLY A 315 -23.92 23.23 -6.64
CA GLY A 315 -24.59 24.36 -7.30
C GLY A 315 -23.66 25.47 -7.79
N SER A 316 -22.34 25.27 -7.73
CA SER A 316 -21.36 26.15 -8.37
C SER A 316 -21.41 26.00 -9.89
N ASP A 317 -20.94 27.01 -10.61
CA ASP A 317 -20.76 26.92 -12.06
C ASP A 317 -19.56 26.00 -12.35
N LEU A 318 -19.82 24.87 -13.02
CA LEU A 318 -18.84 23.82 -13.33
C LEU A 318 -19.00 23.42 -14.80
N PRO A 319 -17.91 23.06 -15.52
CA PRO A 319 -16.56 22.83 -15.01
C PRO A 319 -15.77 24.10 -14.65
N LYS A 320 -14.91 24.00 -13.62
CA LYS A 320 -14.02 25.07 -13.17
C LYS A 320 -12.56 24.71 -13.40
N ILE A 321 -11.75 25.63 -13.91
CA ILE A 321 -10.31 25.46 -14.15
C ILE A 321 -9.48 26.42 -13.29
N LEU A 322 -8.36 25.94 -12.76
CA LEU A 322 -7.43 26.72 -11.95
C LEU A 322 -6.00 26.17 -12.06
N VAL A 323 -5.01 26.95 -11.63
CA VAL A 323 -3.62 26.49 -11.45
C VAL A 323 -3.31 26.43 -9.97
N TRP A 324 -3.04 25.23 -9.45
CA TRP A 324 -2.71 24.97 -8.06
C TRP A 324 -1.22 24.74 -7.87
N ASP A 325 -0.66 25.22 -6.77
CA ASP A 325 0.75 25.02 -6.42
C ASP A 325 1.08 23.66 -5.80
N GLY A 326 0.06 22.86 -5.48
CA GLY A 326 0.22 21.59 -4.78
C GLY A 326 0.18 21.71 -3.26
N ASP A 327 -0.06 22.90 -2.71
CA ASP A 327 -0.22 23.15 -1.28
C ASP A 327 -1.40 24.08 -0.98
N GLU A 328 -1.16 25.35 -0.65
CA GLU A 328 -2.20 26.27 -0.16
C GLU A 328 -2.66 27.29 -1.21
N GLU A 329 -1.88 27.54 -2.25
CA GLU A 329 -2.13 28.64 -3.18
C GLU A 329 -2.65 28.14 -4.52
N TYR A 330 -3.68 28.80 -5.03
CA TYR A 330 -4.11 28.58 -6.40
C TYR A 330 -4.44 29.87 -7.12
N TYR A 331 -4.41 29.81 -8.44
CA TYR A 331 -4.53 30.94 -9.33
C TYR A 331 -5.67 30.67 -10.29
N VAL A 332 -6.54 31.66 -10.46
CA VAL A 332 -7.58 31.68 -11.50
C VAL A 332 -7.29 32.81 -12.46
N VAL A 333 -7.67 32.67 -13.72
CA VAL A 333 -7.51 33.73 -14.73
C VAL A 333 -8.82 34.47 -14.84
N GLU A 334 -8.78 35.80 -14.76
CA GLU A 334 -9.96 36.66 -14.69
C GLU A 334 -10.96 36.38 -15.81
N GLY A 335 -12.16 35.91 -15.45
CA GLY A 335 -13.26 35.67 -16.39
C GLY A 335 -13.09 34.42 -17.26
N LEU A 336 -12.11 33.57 -16.95
CA LEU A 336 -11.82 32.31 -17.66
C LEU A 336 -11.79 31.10 -16.73
N GLU A 337 -12.25 31.23 -15.49
CA GLU A 337 -12.27 30.16 -14.50
C GLU A 337 -13.36 29.10 -14.74
N HIS A 338 -14.37 29.40 -15.56
CA HIS A 338 -15.48 28.48 -15.87
C HIS A 338 -15.45 28.10 -17.34
N LEU A 339 -15.57 26.80 -17.63
CA LEU A 339 -15.48 26.25 -18.98
C LEU A 339 -16.87 25.96 -19.54
N GLN A 340 -17.35 26.81 -20.45
CA GLN A 340 -18.61 26.57 -21.16
C GLN A 340 -18.47 25.34 -22.08
N GLU A 341 -19.54 24.55 -22.23
CA GLU A 341 -19.49 23.32 -23.07
C GLU A 341 -19.12 23.61 -24.53
N GLU A 342 -19.51 24.78 -25.04
CA GLU A 342 -19.12 25.26 -26.37
C GLU A 342 -17.68 25.81 -26.33
N ASP A 343 -16.81 25.33 -27.23
CA ASP A 343 -15.44 25.85 -27.42
C ASP A 343 -14.48 25.67 -26.21
N GLN A 344 -14.62 24.56 -25.47
CA GLN A 344 -13.76 24.23 -24.32
C GLN A 344 -12.26 24.22 -24.68
N GLU A 345 -11.89 23.79 -25.88
CA GLU A 345 -10.49 23.75 -26.33
C GLU A 345 -9.85 25.14 -26.38
N SER A 346 -10.54 26.12 -26.96
CA SER A 346 -10.03 27.50 -26.98
C SER A 346 -10.04 28.14 -25.60
N GLN A 347 -11.03 27.81 -24.76
CA GLN A 347 -11.08 28.31 -23.38
C GLN A 347 -9.89 27.81 -22.56
N VAL A 348 -9.56 26.51 -22.64
CA VAL A 348 -8.37 25.95 -21.95
C VAL A 348 -7.09 26.62 -22.44
N ARG A 349 -6.92 26.80 -23.76
CA ARG A 349 -5.75 27.48 -24.33
C ARG A 349 -5.63 28.92 -23.82
N ARG A 350 -6.71 29.70 -23.89
CA ARG A 350 -6.75 31.09 -23.42
C ARG A 350 -6.50 31.22 -21.92
N PHE A 351 -7.00 30.26 -21.13
CA PHE A 351 -6.71 30.20 -19.71
C PHE A 351 -5.21 30.03 -19.46
N LEU A 352 -4.55 29.07 -20.12
CA LEU A 352 -3.11 28.85 -19.96
C LEU A 352 -2.27 30.04 -20.43
N GLU A 353 -2.65 30.69 -21.54
CA GLU A 353 -2.03 31.93 -22.00
C GLU A 353 -2.18 33.05 -20.97
N GLY A 354 -3.39 33.29 -20.46
CA GLY A 354 -3.66 34.30 -19.44
C GLY A 354 -2.90 34.05 -18.13
N TYR A 355 -2.73 32.78 -17.75
CA TYR A 355 -1.88 32.42 -16.61
C TYR A 355 -0.40 32.79 -16.86
N ARG A 356 0.14 32.45 -18.03
CA ARG A 356 1.53 32.78 -18.41
C ARG A 356 1.77 34.29 -18.52
N GLU A 357 0.75 35.05 -18.90
CA GLU A 357 0.78 36.52 -18.93
C GLU A 357 0.63 37.17 -17.53
N GLY A 358 0.34 36.38 -16.49
CA GLY A 358 0.14 36.88 -15.13
C GLY A 358 -1.21 37.57 -14.90
N LYS A 359 -2.20 37.37 -15.77
CA LYS A 359 -3.59 37.87 -15.63
C LYS A 359 -4.39 37.04 -14.63
N THR A 360 -3.81 36.82 -13.45
CA THR A 360 -4.29 35.86 -12.47
C THR A 360 -4.70 36.52 -11.17
N ILE A 361 -5.77 36.02 -10.57
CA ILE A 361 -6.13 36.28 -9.18
C ILE A 361 -5.58 35.15 -8.32
N LYS A 362 -4.73 35.51 -7.35
CA LYS A 362 -4.24 34.57 -6.34
C LYS A 362 -5.30 34.32 -5.28
N MET A 363 -5.52 33.06 -4.98
CA MET A 363 -6.50 32.56 -4.02
C MET A 363 -5.82 31.58 -3.05
N MET A 364 -6.43 31.37 -1.89
CA MET A 364 -5.99 30.39 -0.90
C MET A 364 -7.03 29.28 -0.79
N VAL A 365 -6.60 28.03 -0.67
CA VAL A 365 -7.50 26.91 -0.40
C VAL A 365 -8.23 27.14 0.93
N LYS A 366 -9.52 26.79 0.97
CA LYS A 366 -10.34 26.86 2.17
C LYS A 366 -10.14 25.56 2.98
N GLY A 367 -9.68 25.69 4.22
CA GLY A 367 -9.50 24.54 5.12
C GLY A 367 -8.03 24.19 5.38
N PRO A 368 -7.72 22.98 5.86
CA PRO A 368 -6.36 22.57 6.14
C PRO A 368 -5.54 22.54 4.86
N SER A 369 -4.27 22.96 4.93
CA SER A 369 -3.33 22.85 3.81
C SER A 369 -3.23 21.42 3.31
N PHE A 370 -2.81 21.23 2.06
CA PHE A 370 -2.65 19.89 1.47
C PHE A 370 -1.86 18.95 2.37
N LYS A 371 -0.75 19.45 2.96
CA LYS A 371 0.08 18.71 3.90
C LYS A 371 -0.70 18.30 5.16
N SER A 372 -1.52 19.19 5.69
CA SER A 372 -2.38 18.92 6.86
C SER A 372 -3.54 17.99 6.52
N PHE A 373 -4.13 18.11 5.33
CA PHE A 373 -5.18 17.20 4.84
C PHE A 373 -4.65 15.78 4.75
N MET A 374 -3.52 15.56 4.05
CA MET A 374 -2.87 14.24 3.93
C MET A 374 -2.47 13.63 5.28
N ASN A 375 -1.96 14.45 6.21
CA ASN A 375 -1.64 13.99 7.56
C ASN A 375 -2.89 13.65 8.39
N SER A 376 -3.97 14.42 8.24
CA SER A 376 -5.27 14.16 8.87
C SER A 376 -5.82 12.81 8.42
N ILE A 377 -5.77 12.48 7.13
CA ILE A 377 -6.23 11.19 6.58
C ILE A 377 -5.44 10.01 7.15
N MET A 378 -4.13 10.17 7.34
CA MET A 378 -3.29 9.17 7.99
C MET A 378 -3.67 8.99 9.47
N GLY A 379 -4.13 10.06 10.13
CA GLY A 379 -4.67 10.05 11.49
C GLY A 379 -6.11 9.55 11.60
N VAL A 380 -6.95 9.70 10.57
CA VAL A 380 -8.35 9.22 10.56
C VAL A 380 -8.40 7.69 10.65
N GLY A 381 -7.42 6.98 10.07
CA GLY A 381 -7.26 5.54 10.30
C GLY A 381 -7.05 5.20 11.77
N LEU A 382 -6.22 5.98 12.49
CA LEU A 382 -6.01 5.83 13.94
C LEU A 382 -7.26 6.20 14.74
N VAL A 383 -7.96 7.28 14.36
CA VAL A 383 -9.18 7.73 15.04
C VAL A 383 -10.34 6.74 14.84
N LEU A 384 -10.53 6.20 13.63
CA LEU A 384 -11.50 5.12 13.38
C LEU A 384 -11.13 3.85 14.16
N VAL A 385 -9.85 3.49 14.23
CA VAL A 385 -9.38 2.37 15.06
C VAL A 385 -9.66 2.63 16.54
N ILE A 386 -9.46 3.86 17.04
CA ILE A 386 -9.77 4.25 18.41
C ILE A 386 -11.28 4.22 18.66
N ILE A 387 -12.09 4.78 17.77
CA ILE A 387 -13.56 4.77 17.88
C ILE A 387 -14.08 3.33 17.89
N VAL A 388 -13.59 2.47 17.00
CA VAL A 388 -13.93 1.04 16.97
C VAL A 388 -13.45 0.34 18.24
N MET A 389 -12.23 0.62 18.72
CA MET A 389 -11.72 0.06 19.98
C MET A 389 -12.60 0.48 21.17
N VAL A 390 -12.97 1.74 21.27
CA VAL A 390 -13.85 2.27 22.32
C VAL A 390 -15.24 1.64 22.22
N SER A 391 -15.79 1.51 21.01
CA SER A 391 -17.10 0.89 20.78
C SER A 391 -17.10 -0.59 21.19
N VAL A 392 -16.03 -1.32 20.86
CA VAL A 392 -15.82 -2.71 21.27
C VAL A 392 -15.61 -2.81 22.78
N MET A 393 -14.88 -1.88 23.40
CA MET A 393 -14.67 -1.85 24.85
C MET A 393 -15.99 -1.61 25.59
N VAL A 394 -16.82 -0.67 25.12
CA VAL A 394 -18.16 -0.40 25.66
C VAL A 394 -19.05 -1.63 25.51
N ALA A 395 -19.04 -2.30 24.35
CA ALA A 395 -19.79 -3.54 24.14
C ALA A 395 -19.34 -4.67 25.08
N ILE A 396 -18.03 -4.82 25.30
CA ILE A 396 -17.47 -5.79 26.26
C ILE A 396 -17.92 -5.47 27.68
N PHE A 397 -17.89 -4.19 28.10
CA PHE A 397 -18.37 -3.77 29.41
C PHE A 397 -19.87 -4.01 29.58
N TYR A 398 -20.67 -3.81 28.53
CA TYR A 398 -22.10 -4.06 28.55
C TYR A 398 -22.43 -5.56 28.67
N LEU A 399 -21.67 -6.41 27.95
CA LEU A 399 -21.82 -7.87 28.00
C LEU A 399 -21.23 -8.48 29.28
N ALA A 400 -20.20 -7.87 29.86
CA ALA A 400 -19.64 -8.28 31.16
C ALA A 400 -20.55 -7.85 32.34
N GLY A 401 -21.36 -6.81 32.14
CA GLY A 401 -22.33 -6.30 33.12
C GLY A 401 -23.53 -7.20 33.41
N GLU A 402 -23.75 -8.27 32.64
CA GLU A 402 -24.83 -9.24 32.88
C GLU A 402 -24.44 -10.44 33.77
N SER A 403 -23.22 -10.46 34.32
CA SER A 403 -22.82 -11.51 35.30
C SER A 403 -22.81 -10.97 36.73
N GLY A 404 -24.01 -10.66 37.24
CA GLY A 404 -24.17 -10.05 38.56
C GLY A 404 -25.53 -10.27 39.23
N ASP A 405 -26.07 -11.49 39.21
CA ASP A 405 -27.05 -11.96 40.22
C ASP A 405 -26.38 -13.06 41.06
N GLY A 406 -25.79 -12.65 42.18
CA GLY A 406 -25.43 -13.54 43.26
C GLY A 406 -26.62 -13.74 44.18
N THR A 407 -27.40 -14.79 43.95
CA THR A 407 -28.43 -15.23 44.89
C THR A 407 -27.74 -15.89 46.10
N PRO A 408 -28.01 -15.46 47.35
CA PRO A 408 -27.32 -15.98 48.52
C PRO A 408 -27.85 -17.40 48.87
N THR A 409 -26.94 -18.36 48.95
CA THR A 409 -27.25 -19.72 49.41
C THR A 409 -27.60 -19.71 50.89
N ARG A 410 -28.87 -20.04 51.19
CA ARG A 410 -29.41 -20.19 52.55
C ARG A 410 -28.95 -21.53 53.14
N PRO A 411 -28.44 -21.60 54.38
CA PRO A 411 -28.02 -22.85 54.99
C PRO A 411 -29.26 -23.66 55.42
N ALA A 412 -29.20 -24.99 55.21
CA ALA A 412 -30.22 -25.92 55.67
C ALA A 412 -30.26 -25.98 57.21
N ARG A 413 -31.47 -25.99 57.80
CA ARG A 413 -31.70 -26.20 59.24
C ARG A 413 -32.73 -27.33 59.45
N PRO A 414 -32.55 -28.21 60.45
CA PRO A 414 -33.28 -29.48 60.57
C PRO A 414 -34.65 -29.34 61.26
N GLU A 415 -35.51 -30.34 61.03
CA GLU A 415 -36.89 -30.47 61.53
C GLU A 415 -37.00 -30.78 63.04
N ASN A 416 -38.06 -30.22 63.66
CA ASN A 416 -38.88 -30.67 64.81
C ASN A 416 -38.17 -31.01 66.16
N GLU A 417 -38.59 -30.60 67.36
CA GLU A 417 -39.83 -30.08 68.00
C GLU A 417 -39.43 -29.67 69.47
N PRO A 418 -40.31 -29.28 70.43
CA PRO A 418 -41.51 -28.42 70.40
C PRO A 418 -41.48 -27.30 71.49
N GLY A 419 -42.42 -26.35 71.44
CA GLY A 419 -43.05 -25.81 72.67
C GLY A 419 -43.02 -24.29 72.94
N TYR A 420 -44.25 -23.78 73.14
CA TYR A 420 -44.68 -22.67 74.00
C TYR A 420 -44.96 -21.27 73.39
N LYS A 421 -46.25 -20.92 73.43
CA LYS A 421 -46.94 -19.62 73.23
C LYS A 421 -47.02 -18.85 74.58
N PRO A 422 -47.66 -17.67 74.68
CA PRO A 422 -47.57 -16.40 73.92
C PRO A 422 -47.48 -15.19 74.91
N ILE A 423 -47.61 -13.93 74.44
CA ILE A 423 -48.51 -12.84 74.97
C ILE A 423 -48.11 -11.46 74.40
N SER A 424 -49.15 -10.64 74.22
CA SER A 424 -49.30 -9.21 73.81
C SER A 424 -48.35 -8.22 74.51
N ASP A 425 -48.19 -6.94 74.16
CA ASP A 425 -49.21 -5.94 73.82
C ASP A 425 -48.60 -4.60 73.32
N SER A 426 -49.43 -3.87 72.56
CA SER A 426 -49.67 -2.41 72.43
C SER A 426 -48.61 -1.28 72.43
N SER A 427 -48.99 -0.26 71.64
CA SER A 427 -48.84 1.21 71.80
C SER A 427 -47.57 1.87 71.21
N GLU A 428 -47.58 3.08 70.63
CA GLU A 428 -48.57 3.97 69.96
C GLU A 428 -47.80 5.25 69.56
N GLY A 429 -48.27 5.94 68.51
CA GLY A 429 -48.09 7.39 68.27
C GLY A 429 -46.74 7.87 67.72
N ALA A 430 -46.62 8.92 66.92
CA ALA A 430 -47.53 9.88 66.27
C ALA A 430 -46.62 10.67 65.26
N GLU A 431 -47.07 10.97 64.03
CA GLU A 431 -47.39 12.33 63.49
C GLU A 431 -46.31 13.41 63.74
N GLU A 432 -45.91 14.32 62.83
CA GLU A 432 -46.62 14.99 61.72
C GLU A 432 -45.65 15.92 60.94
N GLY A 433 -46.02 16.27 59.70
CA GLY A 433 -45.76 17.56 59.02
C GLY A 433 -44.38 17.88 58.40
N TYR A 434 -44.19 18.78 57.42
CA TYR A 434 -44.93 19.30 56.25
C TYR A 434 -44.01 20.36 55.60
N GLN A 435 -44.06 20.54 54.27
CA GLN A 435 -43.61 21.73 53.46
C GLN A 435 -42.12 22.15 53.49
N GLY A 436 -41.48 22.63 52.42
CA GLY A 436 -41.90 23.01 51.07
C GLY A 436 -41.26 24.34 50.65
N GLY A 437 -40.51 24.36 49.53
CA GLY A 437 -40.43 25.51 48.62
C GLY A 437 -39.10 26.25 48.42
N ASN A 438 -38.89 26.62 47.13
CA ASN A 438 -38.09 27.73 46.55
C ASN A 438 -36.56 27.60 46.54
N LYS A 439 -35.79 28.14 45.59
CA LYS A 439 -35.89 28.79 44.24
C LYS A 439 -34.42 29.17 43.89
N GLU A 440 -34.07 29.27 42.60
CA GLU A 440 -33.00 30.12 42.01
C GLU A 440 -31.55 29.90 42.57
N ASP A 441 -30.49 29.66 41.82
CA ASP A 441 -30.01 30.07 40.48
C ASP A 441 -29.16 28.95 39.84
#